data_AF-H5X3S9-F1
#
_entry.id   AF-H5X3S9-F1
#
_cell.length_a   1.000
_cell.length_b   1.000
_cell.length_c   1.000
_cell.angle_alpha   90.00
_cell.angle_beta   90.00
_cell.angle_gamma   90.00
#
_symmetry.space_group_name_H-M   'P 1'
#
loop_
_entity.id
_entity.type
_entity.pdbx_description
1 polymer ?
#
loop_
_entity_poly.entity_id
_entity_poly.type
_entity_poly.pdbx_seq_one_letter_code
_entity_poly.pdbx_strand_id
1 'polypeptide(L)'
;MSPGGGAGQLGLFGPEPAPASTPAPGRKRPPARRDTRARSVGTPAAARDVLAEIADGRYGALDDTDRIVIFEDTERVRLATDEDLVHNLIGNGYAQRCPPRDTLTCRHGAIRRPVSPLRLTKRGRSLLYRWSALKPY
;
A
#
# COMPACT_ATOMS: atom_id res chain seq x y z
N MET A 1 -63.45 -31.81 -13.90
CA MET A 1 -63.06 -31.06 -12.68
C MET A 1 -61.74 -30.35 -12.97
N SER A 2 -61.73 -29.02 -13.04
CA SER A 2 -60.53 -28.15 -12.95
C SER A 2 -60.08 -28.03 -11.46
N PRO A 3 -59.02 -27.29 -11.04
CA PRO A 3 -58.04 -26.43 -11.75
C PRO A 3 -56.55 -26.64 -11.30
N GLY A 4 -55.55 -25.97 -11.90
CA GLY A 4 -54.76 -24.87 -11.29
C GLY A 4 -53.57 -25.37 -10.44
N GLY A 5 -52.32 -24.90 -10.45
CA GLY A 5 -51.68 -23.62 -10.74
C GLY A 5 -50.59 -23.41 -9.64
N GLY A 6 -49.48 -22.72 -9.94
CA GLY A 6 -48.70 -22.01 -8.91
C GLY A 6 -47.29 -22.52 -8.53
N ALA A 7 -46.29 -21.83 -9.10
CA ALA A 7 -45.11 -21.23 -8.48
C ALA A 7 -44.47 -21.79 -7.19
N GLY A 8 -43.14 -22.04 -7.27
CA GLY A 8 -42.12 -21.45 -6.40
C GLY A 8 -41.99 -21.98 -4.97
N GLN A 9 -40.76 -22.34 -4.57
CA GLN A 9 -39.92 -21.53 -3.67
C GLN A 9 -38.71 -22.36 -3.20
N LEU A 10 -37.52 -21.79 -3.40
CA LEU A 10 -36.25 -22.25 -2.85
C LEU A 10 -36.33 -22.22 -1.32
N GLY A 11 -35.99 -23.33 -0.66
CA GLY A 11 -35.94 -23.44 0.80
C GLY A 11 -34.78 -22.63 1.40
N LEU A 12 -35.03 -21.33 1.57
CA LEU A 12 -34.32 -20.47 2.52
C LEU A 12 -35.03 -20.58 3.89
N PHE A 13 -34.26 -20.97 4.91
CA PHE A 13 -34.51 -20.88 6.36
C PHE A 13 -35.27 -22.00 7.09
N GLY A 14 -34.54 -22.69 7.98
CA GLY A 14 -35.04 -23.41 9.16
C GLY A 14 -33.89 -23.60 10.18
N PRO A 15 -34.05 -23.29 11.48
CA PRO A 15 -32.96 -23.01 12.42
C PRO A 15 -32.59 -24.21 13.28
N GLU A 16 -31.29 -24.42 13.56
CA GLU A 16 -30.88 -25.31 14.67
C GLU A 16 -29.65 -24.73 15.40
N PRO A 17 -29.76 -24.39 16.70
CA PRO A 17 -28.66 -23.90 17.52
C PRO A 17 -28.01 -25.02 18.34
N ALA A 18 -26.68 -25.12 18.31
CA ALA A 18 -25.89 -26.01 19.16
C ALA A 18 -24.49 -25.40 19.42
N PRO A 19 -23.85 -25.67 20.57
CA PRO A 19 -23.48 -24.62 21.53
C PRO A 19 -22.05 -24.08 21.44
N ALA A 20 -21.91 -22.90 22.06
CA ALA A 20 -20.71 -22.09 22.21
C ALA A 20 -19.47 -22.89 22.71
N SER A 21 -18.41 -22.86 21.90
CA SER A 21 -17.05 -23.15 22.37
C SER A 21 -16.49 -21.91 23.07
N THR A 22 -16.08 -22.10 24.31
CA THR A 22 -15.46 -21.12 25.20
C THR A 22 -14.19 -20.49 24.59
N PRO A 23 -14.00 -19.15 24.72
CA PRO A 23 -12.77 -18.51 24.28
C PRO A 23 -11.63 -18.77 25.28
N ALA A 24 -10.55 -19.37 24.81
CA ALA A 24 -9.30 -19.47 25.55
C ALA A 24 -8.65 -18.08 25.73
N PRO A 25 -8.10 -17.74 26.91
CA PRO A 25 -7.48 -16.46 27.15
C PRO A 25 -6.02 -16.45 26.66
N GLY A 26 -5.60 -15.31 26.12
CA GLY A 26 -4.21 -14.87 26.20
C GLY A 26 -3.28 -15.31 25.08
N ARG A 27 -3.41 -14.68 23.92
CA ARG A 27 -2.22 -14.26 23.17
C ARG A 27 -2.32 -12.77 22.95
N LYS A 28 -1.49 -12.00 23.66
CA LYS A 28 -1.20 -10.60 23.33
C LYS A 28 -0.71 -10.59 21.88
N ARG A 29 -1.61 -10.33 20.94
CA ARG A 29 -1.24 -9.99 19.57
C ARG A 29 -0.37 -8.74 19.66
N PRO A 30 0.84 -8.71 19.07
CA PRO A 30 1.54 -7.45 18.87
C PRO A 30 0.60 -6.49 18.13
N PRO A 31 0.69 -5.16 18.36
CA PRO A 31 -0.24 -4.21 17.77
C PRO A 31 -0.29 -4.45 16.26
N ALA A 32 -1.49 -4.67 15.75
CA ALA A 32 -1.73 -4.81 14.32
C ALA A 32 -1.03 -3.63 13.63
N ARG A 33 0.06 -3.92 12.90
CA ARG A 33 0.68 -2.93 12.01
C ARG A 33 -0.46 -2.47 11.11
N ARG A 34 -0.79 -1.18 11.23
CA ARG A 34 -1.91 -0.48 10.60
C ARG A 34 -2.34 -1.20 9.33
N ASP A 35 -3.55 -1.73 9.35
CA ASP A 35 -4.25 -2.21 8.18
C ASP A 35 -3.93 -1.32 6.99
N THR A 36 -3.27 -1.91 6.01
CA THR A 36 -3.08 -1.35 4.68
C THR A 36 -4.48 -1.23 4.08
N ARG A 37 -5.19 -0.15 4.45
CA ARG A 37 -6.37 0.31 3.72
C ARG A 37 -5.99 0.23 2.26
N ALA A 38 -6.79 -0.48 1.48
CA ALA A 38 -6.68 -0.52 0.02
C ALA A 38 -6.43 0.91 -0.46
N ARG A 39 -5.17 1.24 -0.75
CA ARG A 39 -4.79 2.59 -1.16
C ARG A 39 -5.44 2.75 -2.52
N SER A 40 -6.45 3.61 -2.60
CA SER A 40 -7.10 3.91 -3.86
C SER A 40 -6.06 4.41 -4.83
N VAL A 41 -5.72 3.53 -5.77
CA VAL A 41 -4.79 3.74 -6.87
C VAL A 41 -5.21 5.02 -7.59
N GLY A 42 -4.42 6.10 -7.45
CA GLY A 42 -4.62 7.35 -8.19
C GLY A 42 -5.43 8.45 -7.51
N THR A 43 -5.70 8.39 -6.20
CA THR A 43 -6.31 9.55 -5.50
C THR A 43 -5.27 10.62 -5.12
N PRO A 44 -5.62 11.93 -5.14
CA PRO A 44 -4.71 12.99 -4.68
C PRO A 44 -4.24 12.81 -3.22
N ALA A 45 -5.09 12.23 -2.37
CA ALA A 45 -4.73 11.88 -0.99
C ALA A 45 -3.62 10.82 -0.95
N ALA A 46 -3.75 9.73 -1.71
CA ALA A 46 -2.71 8.71 -1.82
C ALA A 46 -1.41 9.28 -2.40
N ALA A 47 -1.51 10.14 -3.41
CA ALA A 47 -0.36 10.80 -4.01
C ALA A 47 0.37 11.73 -3.03
N ARG A 48 -0.36 12.46 -2.17
CA ARG A 48 0.22 13.25 -1.08
C ARG A 48 0.96 12.37 -0.08
N ASP A 49 0.35 11.29 0.35
CA ASP A 49 0.95 10.39 1.35
C ASP A 49 2.22 9.73 0.79
N VAL A 50 2.21 9.29 -0.48
CA VAL A 50 3.40 8.75 -1.17
C VAL A 50 4.49 9.82 -1.30
N LEU A 51 4.16 11.06 -1.66
CA LEU A 51 5.13 12.15 -1.72
C LEU A 51 5.77 12.42 -0.35
N ALA A 52 4.99 12.36 0.74
CA ALA A 52 5.51 12.50 2.10
C ALA A 52 6.46 11.34 2.44
N GLU A 53 6.09 10.11 2.11
CA GLU A 53 6.93 8.94 2.37
C GLU A 53 8.23 8.94 1.53
N ILE A 54 8.20 9.47 0.30
CA ILE A 54 9.41 9.72 -0.50
C ILE A 54 10.27 10.82 0.15
N ALA A 55 9.66 11.86 0.73
CA ALA A 55 10.38 12.90 1.46
C ALA A 55 11.12 12.33 2.68
N ASP A 56 10.51 11.36 3.36
CA ASP A 56 11.07 10.62 4.49
C ASP A 56 12.12 9.58 4.07
N GLY A 57 12.38 9.41 2.77
CA GLY A 57 13.37 8.45 2.26
C GLY A 57 12.93 6.98 2.37
N ARG A 58 11.62 6.71 2.50
CA ARG A 58 11.10 5.34 2.66
C ARG A 58 10.94 4.57 1.35
N TYR A 59 11.09 5.23 0.21
CA TYR A 59 10.97 4.61 -1.10
C TYR A 59 12.32 4.52 -1.80
N GLY A 60 12.49 3.45 -2.57
CA GLY A 60 13.63 3.22 -3.46
C GLY A 60 13.20 2.58 -4.76
N ALA A 61 14.13 2.51 -5.71
CA ALA A 61 13.95 1.79 -6.97
C ALA A 61 15.06 0.75 -7.11
N LEU A 62 14.68 -0.45 -7.54
CA LEU A 62 15.63 -1.51 -7.87
C LEU A 62 16.34 -1.17 -9.19
N ASP A 63 17.67 -1.22 -9.18
CA ASP A 63 18.48 -0.82 -10.34
C ASP A 63 18.27 -1.75 -11.55
N ASP A 64 18.13 -3.05 -11.29
CA ASP A 64 18.01 -4.08 -12.34
C ASP A 64 16.66 -4.06 -13.07
N THR A 65 15.57 -3.75 -12.35
CA THR A 65 14.19 -4.00 -12.81
C THR A 65 13.29 -2.78 -12.77
N ASP A 66 13.82 -1.62 -12.39
CA ASP A 66 13.06 -0.37 -12.24
C ASP A 66 11.98 -0.39 -11.14
N ARG A 67 11.74 -1.55 -10.52
CA ARG A 67 10.66 -1.80 -9.56
C ARG A 67 10.78 -0.92 -8.33
N ILE A 68 9.63 -0.46 -7.84
CA ILE A 68 9.57 0.42 -6.70
C ILE A 68 9.48 -0.42 -5.42
N VAL A 69 10.35 -0.10 -4.47
CA VAL A 69 10.43 -0.77 -3.18
C VAL A 69 10.27 0.21 -2.03
N ILE A 70 9.82 -0.31 -0.89
CA ILE A 70 9.69 0.41 0.37
C ILE A 70 10.69 -0.18 1.36
N PHE A 71 11.48 0.68 2.01
CA PHE A 71 12.35 0.29 3.11
C PHE A 71 11.50 0.01 4.35
N GLU A 72 11.48 -1.25 4.79
CA GLU A 72 10.82 -1.63 6.06
C GLU A 72 11.74 -1.38 7.26
N ASP A 73 13.03 -1.64 7.05
CA ASP A 73 14.12 -1.45 8.01
C ASP A 73 15.37 -0.98 7.25
N THR A 74 16.49 -0.79 7.95
CA THR A 74 17.78 -0.37 7.34
C THR A 74 18.29 -1.36 6.29
N GLU A 75 17.99 -2.66 6.44
CA GLU A 75 18.51 -3.70 5.55
C GLU A 75 17.44 -4.42 4.72
N ARG A 76 16.15 -4.16 4.93
CA ARG A 76 15.06 -4.94 4.32
C ARG A 76 14.16 -4.04 3.50
N VAL A 77 13.85 -4.52 2.30
CA VAL A 77 12.93 -3.86 1.38
C VAL A 77 11.84 -4.81 0.92
N ARG A 78 10.65 -4.25 0.69
CA ARG A 78 9.50 -4.94 0.09
C ARG A 78 9.04 -4.21 -1.17
N LEU A 79 8.32 -4.90 -2.05
CA LEU A 79 7.68 -4.24 -3.21
C LEU A 79 6.63 -3.25 -2.73
N ALA A 80 6.59 -2.08 -3.38
CA ALA A 80 5.55 -1.09 -3.15
C ALA A 80 4.24 -1.56 -3.79
N THR A 81 3.13 -1.39 -3.07
CA THR A 81 1.78 -1.60 -3.63
C THR A 81 1.36 -0.49 -4.58
N ASP A 82 1.93 0.72 -4.40
CA ASP A 82 1.61 1.92 -5.17
C ASP A 82 2.65 2.18 -6.28
N GLU A 83 3.22 1.13 -6.87
CA GLU A 83 4.31 1.23 -7.86
C GLU A 83 3.94 2.15 -9.03
N ASP A 84 2.76 1.97 -9.64
CA ASP A 84 2.28 2.81 -10.75
C ASP A 84 2.17 4.29 -10.37
N LEU A 85 1.75 4.59 -9.14
CA LEU A 85 1.63 5.95 -8.66
C LEU A 85 3.02 6.59 -8.51
N VAL A 86 3.99 5.85 -7.98
CA VAL A 86 5.37 6.32 -7.84
C VAL A 86 6.02 6.51 -9.21
N HIS A 87 5.84 5.58 -10.16
CA HIS A 87 6.32 5.76 -11.53
C HIS A 87 5.70 6.99 -12.20
N ASN A 88 4.40 7.24 -12.01
CA ASN A 88 3.76 8.46 -12.48
C ASN A 88 4.39 9.71 -11.85
N LEU A 89 4.68 9.71 -10.55
CA LEU A 89 5.34 10.84 -9.88
C LEU A 89 6.78 11.06 -10.40
N ILE A 90 7.50 10.00 -10.73
CA ILE A 90 8.83 10.08 -11.35
C ILE A 90 8.73 10.61 -12.78
N GLY A 91 7.83 10.06 -13.60
CA GLY A 91 7.61 10.48 -14.99
C GLY A 91 7.18 11.94 -15.12
N ASN A 92 6.39 12.44 -14.16
CA ASN A 92 6.01 13.85 -14.09
C ASN A 92 7.09 14.77 -13.46
N GLY A 93 8.22 14.20 -13.03
CA GLY A 93 9.35 14.95 -12.45
C GLY A 93 9.11 15.48 -11.04
N TYR A 94 8.21 14.87 -10.26
CA TYR A 94 7.99 15.19 -8.85
C TYR A 94 8.92 14.39 -7.93
N ALA A 95 9.28 13.17 -8.31
CA ALA A 95 10.28 12.36 -7.66
C ALA A 95 11.40 12.02 -8.65
N GLN A 96 12.58 11.69 -8.12
CA GLN A 96 13.69 11.20 -8.92
C GLN A 96 14.52 10.20 -8.14
N ARG A 97 15.24 9.35 -8.84
CA ARG A 97 16.26 8.50 -8.24
C ARG A 97 17.45 9.33 -7.80
N CYS A 98 18.04 8.92 -6.68
CA CYS A 98 19.37 9.35 -6.35
C CYS A 98 20.38 8.80 -7.37
N PRO A 99 21.51 9.49 -7.58
CA PRO A 99 22.55 9.00 -8.48
C PRO A 99 23.12 7.67 -7.98
N PRO A 100 23.77 6.87 -8.85
CA PRO A 100 24.28 5.53 -8.51
C PRO A 100 25.27 5.48 -7.33
N ARG A 101 25.82 6.64 -6.94
CA ARG A 101 26.74 6.76 -5.79
C ARG A 101 26.05 6.58 -4.44
N ASP A 102 24.73 6.83 -4.39
CA ASP A 102 23.90 6.70 -3.19
C ASP A 102 23.10 5.39 -3.17
N THR A 103 23.42 4.45 -4.07
CA THR A 103 22.74 3.16 -4.15
C THR A 103 23.08 2.30 -2.92
N LEU A 104 22.04 1.83 -2.25
CA LEU A 104 22.14 1.01 -1.05
C LEU A 104 21.96 -0.46 -1.40
N THR A 105 22.68 -1.35 -0.72
CA THR A 105 22.46 -2.79 -0.88
C THR A 105 21.48 -3.28 0.17
N CYS A 106 20.26 -3.61 -0.23
CA CYS A 106 19.21 -4.07 0.69
C CYS A 106 18.73 -5.49 0.34
N ARG A 107 18.20 -6.20 1.34
CA ARG A 107 17.59 -7.51 1.18
C ARG A 107 16.19 -7.37 0.62
N HIS A 108 15.99 -7.89 -0.57
CA HIS A 108 14.69 -8.10 -1.20
C HIS A 108 14.41 -9.62 -1.15
N GLY A 109 13.63 -10.05 -0.16
CA GLY A 109 13.48 -11.47 0.16
C GLY A 109 14.78 -12.09 0.67
N ALA A 110 15.23 -13.18 0.04
CA ALA A 110 16.45 -13.89 0.43
C ALA A 110 17.73 -13.31 -0.21
N ILE A 111 17.60 -12.43 -1.21
CA ILE A 111 18.72 -11.91 -2.00
C ILE A 111 19.00 -10.43 -1.68
N ARG A 112 20.27 -10.04 -1.75
CA ARG A 112 20.68 -8.64 -1.69
C ARG A 112 20.64 -8.03 -3.09
N ARG A 113 20.06 -6.85 -3.22
CA ARG A 113 19.93 -6.11 -4.48
C ARG A 113 20.33 -4.65 -4.29
N PRO A 114 20.92 -4.02 -5.32
CA PRO A 114 21.13 -2.58 -5.34
C PRO A 114 19.78 -1.85 -5.42
N VAL A 115 19.55 -0.96 -4.47
CA VAL A 115 18.35 -0.12 -4.37
C VAL A 115 18.80 1.33 -4.37
N SER A 116 18.36 2.09 -5.35
CA SER A 116 18.60 3.53 -5.46
C SER A 116 17.47 4.27 -4.73
N PRO A 117 17.74 4.98 -3.62
CA PRO A 117 16.71 5.71 -2.89
C PRO A 117 16.03 6.75 -3.79
N LEU A 118 14.74 6.99 -3.55
CA LEU A 118 14.02 8.07 -4.20
C LEU A 118 14.15 9.35 -3.39
N ARG A 119 14.23 10.48 -4.08
CA ARG A 119 14.14 11.80 -3.48
C ARG A 119 13.12 12.65 -4.21
N LEU A 120 12.49 13.56 -3.47
CA LEU A 120 11.65 14.59 -4.07
C LEU A 120 12.48 15.61 -4.85
N THR A 121 11.96 16.02 -5.99
CA THR A 121 12.47 17.20 -6.72
C THR A 121 11.95 18.48 -6.06
N LYS A 122 12.47 19.63 -6.50
CA LYS A 122 11.92 20.94 -6.07
C LYS A 122 10.41 21.04 -6.39
N ARG A 123 9.99 20.54 -7.55
CA ARG A 123 8.58 20.51 -7.97
C ARG A 123 7.75 19.57 -7.09
N GLY A 124 8.27 18.39 -6.75
CA GLY A 124 7.59 17.44 -5.85
C GLY A 124 7.39 18.01 -4.46
N ARG A 125 8.40 18.68 -3.90
CA ARG A 125 8.28 19.38 -2.61
C ARG A 125 7.22 20.48 -2.65
N SER A 126 7.20 21.29 -3.71
CA SER A 126 6.16 22.31 -3.90
C SER A 126 4.76 21.70 -4.04
N LEU A 127 4.62 20.56 -4.72
CA LEU A 127 3.36 19.84 -4.84
C LEU A 127 2.89 19.30 -3.47
N LEU A 128 3.80 18.66 -2.74
CA LEU A 128 3.52 18.16 -1.39
C LEU A 128 3.07 19.29 -0.45
N TYR A 129 3.77 20.43 -0.48
CA TYR A 129 3.39 21.60 0.32
C TYR A 129 2.00 22.11 -0.03
N ARG A 130 1.71 22.29 -1.33
CA ARG A 130 0.38 22.73 -1.79
C ARG A 130 -0.73 21.79 -1.35
N TRP A 131 -0.54 20.48 -1.49
CA TRP A 131 -1.54 19.49 -1.10
C TRP A 131 -1.66 19.30 0.41
N SER A 132 -0.59 19.54 1.17
CA SER A 132 -0.63 19.54 2.63
C SER A 132 -1.37 20.74 3.20
N ALA A 133 -1.40 21.86 2.46
CA ALA A 133 -2.12 23.07 2.84
C ALA A 133 -3.63 23.05 2.52
N LEU A 134 -4.10 22.06 1.74
CA LEU A 134 -5.53 21.88 1.46
C LEU A 134 -6.23 21.36 2.72
N LYS A 135 -7.04 22.20 3.36
CA LYS A 135 -7.89 21.79 4.47
C LYS A 135 -8.99 20.85 3.94
N PRO A 136 -9.33 19.77 4.67
CA PRO A 136 -10.55 19.02 4.37
C PRO A 136 -11.74 19.98 4.56
N TYR A 137 -12.56 20.12 3.52
CA TYR A 137 -13.80 20.90 3.56
C TYR A 137 -14.92 20.07 4.18
#